data_AF-A0A1H9P8N4-F1
#
_entry.id   AF-A0A1H9P8N4-F1
#
_cell.length_a   1.000
_cell.length_b   1.000
_cell.length_c   1.000
_cell.angle_alpha   90.00
_cell.angle_beta   90.00
_cell.angle_gamma   90.00
#
_symmetry.space_group_name_H-M   'P 1'
#
loop_
_entity.id
_entity.type
_entity.pdbx_description
1 polymer ?
#
loop_
_entity_poly.entity_id
_entity_poly.type
_entity_poly.pdbx_seq_one_letter_code
_entity_poly.pdbx_strand_id
1 'polypeptide(L)'
;MLEGLVRDERMNAAIGWLLTGIVALDAIESVFTGVLLWGGFELVVVAVVSVPALMTRDWTAMISWPLLAVATIAVVASAAEFPSETTVYLAVGTLALIVVVELEAFGSVELSRRFSVGFAMLTTMALQALWTVAQFYSDQWLGTEYLRSQTELQWDFVAVTAIGLSLGVLFQWYAGRFEPAGAVDRAANGAK
;
A
#
# COMPACT_ATOMS: atom_id res chain seq x y z
N MET A 1 -31.70 -3.48 6.72
CA MET A 1 -30.70 -2.74 5.93
C MET A 1 -29.35 -2.67 6.67
N LEU A 2 -29.33 -2.35 7.98
CA LEU A 2 -28.11 -2.32 8.80
C LEU A 2 -27.38 -3.68 8.95
N GLU A 3 -28.12 -4.79 9.05
CA GLU A 3 -27.51 -6.13 9.13
C GLU A 3 -26.75 -6.53 7.86
N GLY A 4 -27.10 -5.98 6.70
CA GLY A 4 -26.39 -6.22 5.45
C GLY A 4 -25.07 -5.46 5.39
N LEU A 5 -25.07 -4.18 5.79
CA LEU A 5 -23.87 -3.33 5.84
C LEU A 5 -22.83 -3.88 6.82
N VAL A 6 -23.23 -4.22 8.05
CA VAL A 6 -22.31 -4.81 9.05
C VAL A 6 -21.74 -6.15 8.57
N ARG A 7 -22.51 -6.92 7.80
CA ARG A 7 -22.06 -8.20 7.25
C ARG A 7 -21.05 -8.01 6.11
N ASP A 8 -21.26 -7.01 5.26
CA ASP A 8 -20.30 -6.63 4.22
C ASP A 8 -19.02 -6.04 4.80
N GLU A 9 -19.10 -5.20 5.85
CA GLU A 9 -17.93 -4.67 6.57
C GLU A 9 -17.09 -5.78 7.21
N ARG A 10 -17.72 -6.74 7.88
CA ARG A 10 -17.03 -7.90 8.47
C ARG A 10 -16.41 -8.81 7.42
N MET A 11 -17.07 -8.99 6.28
CA MET A 11 -16.55 -9.80 5.18
C MET A 11 -15.37 -9.11 4.50
N ASN A 12 -15.46 -7.80 4.30
CA ASN A 12 -14.36 -6.96 3.82
C ASN A 12 -13.14 -7.09 4.74
N ALA A 13 -13.34 -6.93 6.05
CA ALA A 13 -12.29 -7.06 7.05
C ALA A 13 -11.70 -8.47 7.10
N ALA A 14 -12.52 -9.51 7.03
CA ALA A 14 -12.04 -10.89 7.02
C ALA A 14 -11.13 -11.18 5.83
N ILE A 15 -11.51 -10.72 4.62
CA ILE A 15 -10.68 -10.85 3.42
C ILE A 15 -9.40 -10.03 3.57
N GLY A 16 -9.50 -8.79 4.04
CA GLY A 16 -8.35 -7.93 4.28
C GLY A 16 -7.33 -8.55 5.23
N TRP A 17 -7.78 -9.06 6.39
CA TRP A 17 -6.90 -9.71 7.37
C TRP A 17 -6.31 -11.02 6.87
N LEU A 18 -7.05 -11.77 6.04
CA LEU A 18 -6.51 -12.97 5.40
C LEU A 18 -5.35 -12.61 4.46
N LEU A 19 -5.54 -11.57 3.64
CA LEU A 19 -4.50 -11.05 2.75
C LEU A 19 -3.29 -10.51 3.54
N THR A 20 -3.52 -9.73 4.59
CA THR A 20 -2.46 -9.25 5.49
C THR A 20 -1.72 -10.41 6.17
N GLY A 21 -2.43 -11.45 6.57
CA GLY A 21 -1.84 -12.66 7.16
C GLY A 21 -0.91 -13.39 6.19
N ILE A 22 -1.27 -13.46 4.90
CA ILE A 22 -0.41 -14.04 3.86
C ILE A 22 0.90 -13.25 3.76
N VAL A 23 0.83 -11.91 3.68
CA VAL A 23 2.03 -11.04 3.63
C VAL A 23 2.87 -11.17 4.90
N ALA A 24 2.23 -11.31 6.07
CA ALA A 24 2.96 -11.50 7.33
C ALA A 24 3.70 -12.85 7.38
N LEU A 25 3.12 -13.91 6.81
CA LEU A 25 3.79 -15.22 6.72
C LEU A 25 4.98 -15.17 5.76
N ASP A 26 4.80 -14.53 4.60
CA ASP A 26 5.87 -14.28 3.62
C ASP A 26 7.02 -13.48 4.25
N ALA A 27 6.70 -12.45 5.05
CA ALA A 27 7.67 -11.67 5.81
C ALA A 27 8.52 -12.52 6.75
N ILE A 28 7.87 -13.43 7.45
CA ILE A 28 8.54 -14.36 8.37
C ILE A 28 9.44 -15.30 7.57
N GLU A 29 8.97 -15.85 6.46
CA GLU A 29 9.76 -16.70 5.56
C GLU A 29 10.99 -15.97 5.00
N SER A 30 10.82 -14.73 4.50
CA SER A 30 11.88 -13.87 4.00
C SER A 30 12.98 -13.62 5.05
N VAL A 31 12.59 -13.39 6.32
CA VAL A 31 13.55 -13.25 7.42
C VAL A 31 14.31 -14.55 7.67
N PHE A 32 13.62 -15.70 7.67
CA PHE A 32 14.25 -17.01 7.92
C PHE A 32 15.15 -17.49 6.76
N THR A 33 14.85 -17.08 5.53
CA THR A 33 15.65 -17.41 4.33
C THR A 33 16.85 -16.46 4.14
N GLY A 34 16.98 -15.43 4.98
CA GLY A 34 18.11 -14.49 4.95
C GLY A 34 17.89 -13.27 4.05
N VAL A 35 16.70 -13.10 3.49
CA VAL A 35 16.32 -11.93 2.66
C VAL A 35 15.77 -10.82 3.55
N LEU A 36 16.59 -10.35 4.49
CA LEU A 36 16.17 -9.47 5.59
C LEU A 36 15.54 -8.14 5.13
N LEU A 37 16.05 -7.54 4.04
CA LEU A 37 15.52 -6.27 3.53
C LEU A 37 14.05 -6.43 3.07
N TRP A 38 13.73 -7.53 2.39
CA TRP A 38 12.38 -7.85 1.94
C TRP A 38 11.45 -8.21 3.09
N GLY A 39 11.89 -9.07 4.01
CA GLY A 39 11.09 -9.40 5.19
C GLY A 39 10.80 -8.16 6.05
N GLY A 40 11.76 -7.24 6.16
CA GLY A 40 11.55 -5.94 6.82
C GLY A 40 10.53 -5.07 6.09
N PHE A 41 10.56 -5.03 4.76
CA PHE A 41 9.59 -4.30 3.94
C PHE A 41 8.17 -4.83 4.12
N GLU A 42 7.98 -6.15 4.04
CA GLU A 42 6.68 -6.79 4.21
C GLU A 42 6.12 -6.56 5.62
N LEU A 43 6.99 -6.56 6.66
CA LEU A 43 6.58 -6.17 8.01
C LEU A 43 6.12 -4.71 8.10
N VAL A 44 6.76 -3.79 7.38
CA VAL A 44 6.31 -2.39 7.29
C VAL A 44 4.93 -2.31 6.61
N VAL A 45 4.71 -3.06 5.53
CA VAL A 45 3.38 -3.14 4.86
C VAL A 45 2.33 -3.62 5.84
N VAL A 46 2.57 -4.72 6.56
CA VAL A 46 1.66 -5.28 7.57
C VAL A 46 1.38 -4.25 8.67
N ALA A 47 2.42 -3.56 9.14
CA ALA A 47 2.29 -2.55 10.18
C ALA A 47 1.41 -1.39 9.71
N VAL A 48 1.66 -0.85 8.51
CA VAL A 48 0.87 0.25 7.91
C VAL A 48 -0.59 -0.19 7.77
N VAL A 49 -0.88 -1.31 7.10
CA VAL A 49 -2.25 -1.83 6.90
C VAL A 49 -3.01 -2.01 8.23
N SER A 50 -2.29 -2.29 9.31
CA SER A 50 -2.88 -2.49 10.64
C SER A 50 -3.15 -1.17 11.39
N VAL A 51 -2.60 -0.03 10.96
CA VAL A 51 -2.73 1.27 11.65
C VAL A 51 -4.19 1.65 11.89
N PRO A 52 -5.11 1.61 10.91
CA PRO A 52 -6.49 2.03 11.14
C PRO A 52 -7.19 1.19 12.20
N ALA A 53 -7.02 -0.13 12.15
CA ALA A 53 -7.61 -1.06 13.11
C ALA A 53 -7.03 -0.85 14.53
N LEU A 54 -5.73 -0.56 14.64
CA LEU A 54 -5.07 -0.29 15.91
C LEU A 54 -5.50 1.05 16.52
N MET A 55 -5.63 2.11 15.70
CA MET A 55 -6.02 3.44 16.15
C MET A 55 -7.50 3.53 16.54
N THR A 56 -8.38 2.92 15.75
CA THR A 56 -9.84 2.92 16.00
C THR A 56 -10.24 1.87 17.04
N ARG A 57 -9.36 0.91 17.36
CA ARG A 57 -9.66 -0.30 18.15
C ARG A 57 -10.83 -1.12 17.58
N ASP A 58 -11.08 -0.98 16.29
CA ASP A 58 -12.08 -1.74 15.57
C ASP A 58 -11.39 -2.56 14.48
N TRP A 59 -11.45 -3.89 14.61
CA TRP A 59 -10.84 -4.81 13.66
C TRP A 59 -11.53 -4.77 12.28
N THR A 60 -12.73 -4.20 12.19
CA THR A 60 -13.46 -4.00 10.92
C THR A 60 -13.08 -2.71 10.20
N ALA A 61 -12.37 -1.79 10.87
CA ALA A 61 -11.85 -0.58 10.26
C ALA A 61 -10.65 -0.91 9.37
N MET A 62 -10.93 -1.39 8.17
CA MET A 62 -9.95 -1.79 7.18
C MET A 62 -10.26 -1.11 5.84
N ILE A 63 -9.22 -0.82 5.07
CA ILE A 63 -9.39 -0.37 3.68
C ILE A 63 -10.17 -1.44 2.89
N SER A 64 -10.94 -0.99 1.91
CA SER A 64 -11.68 -1.85 0.99
C SER A 64 -10.79 -2.94 0.40
N TRP A 65 -11.20 -4.20 0.50
CA TRP A 65 -10.44 -5.37 0.08
C TRP A 65 -9.96 -5.33 -1.38
N PRO A 66 -10.60 -4.65 -2.36
CA PRO A 66 -10.04 -4.57 -3.71
C PRO A 66 -8.69 -3.87 -3.76
N LEU A 67 -8.46 -2.87 -2.90
CA LEU A 67 -7.17 -2.19 -2.76
C LEU A 67 -6.13 -3.10 -2.12
N LEU A 68 -6.51 -3.82 -1.07
CA LEU A 68 -5.64 -4.82 -0.44
C LEU A 68 -5.33 -5.99 -1.39
N ALA A 69 -6.25 -6.37 -2.26
CA ALA A 69 -6.04 -7.41 -3.26
C ALA A 69 -5.04 -6.96 -4.33
N VAL A 70 -5.16 -5.74 -4.85
CA VAL A 70 -4.14 -5.16 -5.73
C VAL A 70 -2.78 -5.14 -5.04
N ALA A 71 -2.76 -4.77 -3.75
CA ALA A 71 -1.53 -4.73 -3.00
C ALA A 71 -0.90 -6.12 -2.79
N THR A 72 -1.72 -7.09 -2.44
CA THR A 72 -1.28 -8.47 -2.22
C THR A 72 -0.80 -9.08 -3.53
N ILE A 73 -1.48 -8.83 -4.65
CA ILE A 73 -1.04 -9.27 -5.97
C ILE A 73 0.32 -8.66 -6.29
N ALA A 74 0.53 -7.37 -6.03
CA ALA A 74 1.82 -6.72 -6.27
C ALA A 74 2.96 -7.32 -5.44
N VAL A 75 2.72 -7.59 -4.14
CA VAL A 75 3.71 -8.17 -3.23
C VAL A 75 3.97 -9.65 -3.54
N VAL A 76 2.93 -10.44 -3.77
CA VAL A 76 3.07 -11.88 -4.07
C VAL A 76 3.65 -12.12 -5.47
N ALA A 77 3.26 -11.30 -6.46
CA ALA A 77 3.93 -11.31 -7.76
C ALA A 77 5.40 -10.91 -7.64
N SER A 78 5.79 -10.23 -6.56
CA SER A 78 7.19 -9.96 -6.26
C SER A 78 8.00 -11.09 -5.64
N ALA A 79 7.35 -11.97 -4.91
CA ALA A 79 7.96 -13.19 -4.39
C ALA A 79 8.05 -14.32 -5.44
N ALA A 80 7.14 -14.36 -6.41
CA ALA A 80 7.04 -15.45 -7.40
C ALA A 80 8.00 -15.28 -8.61
N GLU A 81 9.21 -15.83 -8.47
CA GLU A 81 10.10 -16.40 -9.52
C GLU A 81 10.41 -15.62 -10.82
N PHE A 82 10.04 -14.34 -10.93
CA PHE A 82 10.56 -13.41 -11.95
C PHE A 82 11.21 -12.20 -11.29
N PRO A 83 12.46 -12.32 -10.80
CA PRO A 83 13.21 -11.19 -10.27
C PRO A 83 13.70 -10.32 -11.44
N SER A 84 12.77 -9.59 -12.06
CA SER A 84 13.10 -8.41 -12.86
C SER A 84 12.96 -7.20 -11.95
N GLU A 85 13.89 -6.23 -12.01
CA GLU A 85 13.85 -4.97 -11.25
C GLU A 85 12.45 -4.32 -11.15
N THR A 86 11.63 -4.46 -12.19
CA THR A 86 10.21 -4.07 -12.28
C THR A 86 9.37 -4.44 -11.05
N THR A 87 9.67 -5.60 -10.49
CA THR A 87 8.91 -6.27 -9.45
C THR A 87 9.03 -5.56 -8.09
N VAL A 88 10.20 -5.01 -7.79
CA VAL A 88 10.47 -4.20 -6.59
C VAL A 88 9.71 -2.87 -6.65
N TYR A 89 9.63 -2.24 -7.83
CA TYR A 89 8.94 -0.96 -8.01
C TYR A 89 7.44 -1.06 -7.82
N LEU A 90 6.87 -2.21 -8.18
CA LEU A 90 5.46 -2.46 -7.99
C LEU A 90 5.11 -2.59 -6.50
N ALA A 91 5.96 -3.24 -5.71
CA ALA A 91 5.76 -3.39 -4.26
C ALA A 91 5.89 -2.04 -3.54
N VAL A 92 6.91 -1.24 -3.86
CA VAL A 92 7.08 0.10 -3.25
C VAL A 92 5.93 1.05 -3.66
N GLY A 93 5.53 1.05 -4.93
CA GLY A 93 4.39 1.82 -5.42
C GLY A 93 3.08 1.42 -4.74
N THR A 94 2.92 0.14 -4.45
CA THR A 94 1.79 -0.40 -3.69
C THR A 94 1.77 0.07 -2.25
N LEU A 95 2.91 0.01 -1.54
CA LEU A 95 2.99 0.54 -0.17
C LEU A 95 2.62 2.02 -0.13
N ALA A 96 3.08 2.79 -1.12
CA ALA A 96 2.73 4.20 -1.24
C ALA A 96 1.24 4.44 -1.41
N LEU A 97 0.57 3.63 -2.25
CA LEU A 97 -0.89 3.69 -2.37
C LEU A 97 -1.60 3.41 -1.05
N ILE A 98 -1.17 2.38 -0.31
CA ILE A 98 -1.79 2.04 0.98
C ILE A 98 -1.69 3.24 1.92
N VAL A 99 -0.49 3.82 2.08
CA VAL A 99 -0.28 4.98 2.95
C VAL A 99 -1.19 6.14 2.56
N VAL A 100 -1.28 6.43 1.26
CA VAL A 100 -2.12 7.53 0.76
C VAL A 100 -3.59 7.27 1.01
N VAL A 101 -4.06 6.05 0.73
CA VAL A 101 -5.46 5.67 0.91
C VAL A 101 -5.82 5.69 2.39
N GLU A 102 -4.95 5.24 3.29
CA GLU A 102 -5.19 5.33 4.73
C GLU A 102 -5.31 6.77 5.19
N LEU A 103 -4.41 7.64 4.73
CA LEU A 103 -4.44 9.06 5.06
C LEU A 103 -5.70 9.75 4.53
N GLU A 104 -6.19 9.40 3.35
CA GLU A 104 -7.43 9.98 2.83
C GLU A 104 -8.69 9.38 3.46
N ALA A 105 -8.69 8.09 3.80
CA ALA A 105 -9.84 7.40 4.37
C ALA A 105 -10.01 7.66 5.88
N PHE A 106 -8.91 7.77 6.62
CA PHE A 106 -8.90 7.88 8.09
C PHE A 106 -8.29 9.19 8.61
N GLY A 107 -7.71 10.01 7.73
CA GLY A 107 -7.20 11.32 8.11
C GLY A 107 -8.31 12.34 8.30
N SER A 108 -8.09 13.30 9.21
CA SER A 108 -9.00 14.42 9.43
C SER A 108 -8.83 15.57 8.42
N VAL A 109 -8.02 15.36 7.38
CA VAL A 109 -7.62 16.42 6.44
C VAL A 109 -8.43 16.25 5.14
N GLU A 110 -9.31 17.19 4.87
CA GLU A 110 -10.04 17.26 3.59
C GLU A 110 -9.07 17.70 2.49
N LEU A 111 -8.47 16.72 1.79
CA LEU A 111 -7.61 16.99 0.65
C LEU A 111 -8.46 17.30 -0.59
N SER A 112 -8.17 18.42 -1.25
CA SER A 112 -8.78 18.67 -2.57
C SER A 112 -8.35 17.56 -3.53
N ARG A 113 -9.24 17.15 -4.44
CA ARG A 113 -8.99 16.05 -5.41
C ARG A 113 -7.64 16.17 -6.14
N ARG A 114 -7.22 17.39 -6.49
CA ARG A 114 -5.94 17.66 -7.15
C ARG A 114 -4.74 17.50 -6.21
N PHE A 115 -4.92 17.89 -4.96
CA PHE A 115 -3.88 17.76 -3.94
C PHE A 115 -3.67 16.28 -3.56
N SER A 116 -4.72 15.47 -3.42
CA SER A 116 -4.58 14.03 -3.16
C SER A 116 -3.69 13.34 -4.18
N VAL A 117 -3.87 13.65 -5.47
CA VAL A 117 -3.05 13.08 -6.55
C VAL A 117 -1.59 13.49 -6.43
N GLY A 118 -1.32 14.78 -6.22
CA GLY A 118 0.04 15.28 -6.05
C GLY A 118 0.71 14.68 -4.81
N PHE A 119 -0.04 14.60 -3.70
CA PHE A 119 0.41 13.98 -2.47
C PHE A 119 0.72 12.49 -2.67
N ALA A 120 -0.13 11.77 -3.39
CA ALA A 120 0.09 10.36 -3.70
C ALA A 120 1.37 10.14 -4.50
N MET A 121 1.57 10.96 -5.54
CA MET A 121 2.77 10.91 -6.38
C MET A 121 4.03 11.22 -5.57
N LEU A 122 4.03 12.28 -4.77
CA LEU A 122 5.16 12.66 -3.93
C LEU A 122 5.48 11.60 -2.87
N THR A 123 4.46 11.01 -2.25
CA THR A 123 4.62 9.92 -1.28
C THR A 123 5.23 8.68 -1.93
N THR A 124 4.80 8.34 -3.15
CA THR A 124 5.36 7.24 -3.93
C THR A 124 6.84 7.46 -4.22
N MET A 125 7.21 8.64 -4.71
CA MET A 125 8.61 8.97 -4.97
C MET A 125 9.46 8.99 -3.70
N ALA A 126 8.91 9.50 -2.59
CA ALA A 126 9.61 9.54 -1.31
C ALA A 126 9.90 8.12 -0.76
N LEU A 127 8.92 7.22 -0.85
CA LEU A 127 9.09 5.83 -0.42
C LEU A 127 10.08 5.09 -1.31
N GLN A 128 10.08 5.33 -2.63
CA GLN A 128 11.11 4.80 -3.51
C GLN A 128 12.50 5.30 -3.15
N ALA A 129 12.66 6.59 -2.90
CA ALA A 129 13.95 7.13 -2.49
C ALA A 129 14.45 6.48 -1.19
N LEU A 130 13.55 6.28 -0.21
CA LEU A 130 13.88 5.60 1.04
C LEU A 130 14.27 4.14 0.81
N TRP A 131 13.54 3.45 -0.07
CA TRP A 131 13.83 2.08 -0.46
C TRP A 131 15.21 1.94 -1.11
N THR A 132 15.56 2.82 -2.05
CA THR A 132 16.89 2.85 -2.67
C THR A 132 17.99 3.08 -1.64
N VAL A 133 17.77 3.94 -0.64
CA VAL A 133 18.72 4.13 0.47
C VAL A 133 18.87 2.86 1.31
N ALA A 134 17.77 2.15 1.57
CA ALA A 134 17.81 0.89 2.30
C ALA A 134 18.55 -0.21 1.52
N GLN A 135 18.33 -0.31 0.19
CA GLN A 135 19.09 -1.18 -0.71
C GLN A 135 20.59 -0.86 -0.67
N PHE A 136 20.95 0.42 -0.74
CA PHE A 136 22.35 0.86 -0.66
C PHE A 136 23.02 0.37 0.64
N TYR A 137 22.39 0.59 1.80
CA TYR A 137 22.95 0.11 3.07
C TYR A 137 22.94 -1.41 3.20
N SER A 138 21.94 -2.09 2.62
CA SER A 138 21.92 -3.55 2.53
C SER A 138 23.12 -4.08 1.74
N ASP A 139 23.42 -3.48 0.58
CA ASP A 139 24.57 -3.89 -0.24
C ASP A 139 25.89 -3.68 0.52
N GLN A 140 25.99 -2.60 1.31
CA GLN A 140 27.19 -2.31 2.11
C GLN A 140 27.36 -3.21 3.34
N TRP A 141 26.28 -3.58 4.04
CA TRP A 141 26.36 -4.24 5.34
C TRP A 141 25.99 -5.72 5.32
N LEU A 142 25.10 -6.12 4.41
CA LEU A 142 24.59 -7.48 4.28
C LEU A 142 25.17 -8.21 3.05
N GLY A 143 25.95 -7.51 2.22
CA GLY A 143 26.59 -8.09 1.05
C GLY A 143 25.61 -8.45 -0.07
N THR A 144 24.47 -7.76 -0.13
CA THR A 144 23.51 -7.89 -1.22
C THR A 144 24.00 -7.20 -2.50
N GLU A 145 23.39 -7.51 -3.63
CA GLU A 145 23.69 -6.90 -4.94
C GLU A 145 22.42 -6.31 -5.56
N TYR A 146 21.71 -5.46 -4.81
CA TYR A 146 20.49 -4.82 -5.29
C TYR A 146 20.76 -3.70 -6.29
N LEU A 147 21.81 -2.90 -6.07
CA LEU A 147 22.16 -1.77 -6.94
C LEU A 147 23.37 -2.12 -7.81
N ARG A 148 23.13 -2.57 -9.06
CA ARG A 148 24.23 -3.03 -9.92
C ARG A 148 24.85 -1.91 -10.74
N SER A 149 24.06 -0.93 -11.17
CA SER A 149 24.60 0.22 -11.92
C SER A 149 23.83 1.53 -11.71
N GLN A 150 24.51 2.64 -11.96
CA GLN A 150 23.88 3.97 -11.94
C GLN A 150 22.82 4.12 -13.04
N THR A 151 23.03 3.53 -14.21
CA THR A 151 22.09 3.63 -15.34
C THR A 151 20.79 2.88 -15.06
N GLU A 152 20.89 1.69 -14.49
CA GLU A 152 19.74 0.89 -14.03
C GLU A 152 18.95 1.67 -12.98
N LEU A 153 19.62 2.18 -11.93
CA LEU A 153 19.02 3.04 -10.91
C LEU A 153 18.29 4.25 -11.52
N GLN A 154 18.87 4.91 -12.53
CA GLN A 154 18.20 6.04 -13.20
C GLN A 154 16.92 5.61 -13.91
N TRP A 155 16.94 4.47 -14.60
CA TRP A 155 15.75 3.91 -15.26
C TRP A 155 14.68 3.48 -14.25
N ASP A 156 15.08 3.02 -13.07
CA ASP A 156 14.18 2.66 -11.99
C ASP A 156 13.36 3.85 -11.52
N PHE A 157 14.01 5.01 -11.33
CA PHE A 157 13.30 6.24 -10.98
C PHE A 157 12.38 6.73 -12.09
N VAL A 158 12.72 6.49 -13.37
CA VAL A 158 11.80 6.77 -14.49
C VAL A 158 10.57 5.86 -14.42
N ALA A 159 10.78 4.55 -14.24
CA ALA A 159 9.70 3.57 -14.12
C ALA A 159 8.78 3.88 -12.92
N VAL A 160 9.36 4.18 -11.76
CA VAL A 160 8.61 4.54 -10.55
C VAL A 160 7.83 5.84 -10.74
N THR A 161 8.40 6.82 -11.44
CA THR A 161 7.67 8.05 -11.75
C THR A 161 6.45 7.75 -12.62
N ALA A 162 6.60 6.90 -13.64
CA ALA A 162 5.48 6.46 -14.48
C ALA A 162 4.43 5.67 -13.69
N ILE A 163 4.86 4.78 -12.78
CA ILE A 163 3.98 4.04 -11.89
C ILE A 163 3.24 4.99 -10.95
N GLY A 164 3.93 5.91 -10.29
CA GLY A 164 3.34 6.91 -9.40
C GLY A 164 2.28 7.78 -10.09
N LEU A 165 2.52 8.14 -11.37
CA LEU A 165 1.52 8.82 -12.20
C LEU A 165 0.30 7.93 -12.47
N SER A 166 0.50 6.68 -12.90
CA SER A 166 -0.57 5.71 -13.15
C SER A 166 -1.41 5.44 -11.89
N LEU A 167 -0.75 5.32 -10.73
CA LEU A 167 -1.39 5.10 -9.44
C LEU A 167 -2.19 6.33 -8.99
N GLY A 168 -1.67 7.55 -9.19
CA GLY A 168 -2.42 8.78 -8.96
C GLY A 168 -3.68 8.91 -9.83
N VAL A 169 -3.63 8.40 -11.08
CA VAL A 169 -4.81 8.33 -11.96
C VAL A 169 -5.79 7.26 -11.50
N LEU A 170 -5.31 6.06 -11.15
CA LEU A 170 -6.14 4.97 -10.62
C LEU A 170 -6.87 5.42 -9.34
N PHE A 171 -6.16 6.16 -8.49
CA PHE A 171 -6.72 6.76 -7.28
C PHE A 171 -7.88 7.71 -7.60
N GLN A 172 -7.73 8.61 -8.58
CA GLN A 172 -8.84 9.47 -9.01
C GLN A 172 -10.05 8.67 -9.49
N TRP A 173 -9.81 7.58 -10.21
CA TRP A 173 -10.87 6.72 -10.72
C TRP A 173 -11.60 6.00 -9.58
N TYR A 174 -10.86 5.50 -8.59
CA TYR A 174 -11.41 4.84 -7.41
C TYR A 174 -12.21 5.80 -6.52
N ALA A 175 -11.65 6.96 -6.17
CA ALA A 175 -12.31 8.00 -5.36
C ALA A 175 -13.55 8.61 -6.05
N GLY A 176 -13.68 8.46 -7.37
CA GLY A 176 -14.90 8.83 -8.11
C GLY A 176 -15.98 7.75 -8.12
N ARG A 177 -15.67 6.50 -7.75
CA ARG A 177 -16.58 5.34 -7.87
C ARG A 177 -17.03 4.78 -6.53
N PHE A 178 -16.23 4.94 -5.48
CA PHE A 178 -16.55 4.49 -4.14
C PHE A 178 -16.64 5.69 -3.22
N GLU A 179 -17.85 6.24 -3.06
CA GLU A 179 -18.15 7.09 -1.92
C GLU A 179 -18.02 6.22 -0.66
N PRO A 180 -17.24 6.63 0.35
CA PRO A 180 -17.11 5.89 1.60
C PRO A 180 -18.50 5.61 2.16
N ALA A 181 -18.76 4.33 2.51
CA ALA A 181 -19.96 3.92 3.21
C ALA A 181 -20.05 4.72 4.53
N GLY A 182 -20.81 5.81 4.50
CA GLY A 182 -20.81 6.85 5.54
C GLY A 182 -21.19 8.24 5.03
N ALA A 183 -21.06 8.50 3.72
CA ALA A 183 -21.57 9.74 3.11
C ALA A 183 -23.12 9.80 3.11
N VAL A 184 -23.78 8.64 3.06
CA VAL A 184 -25.26 8.54 3.05
C VAL A 184 -25.87 8.98 4.39
N ASP A 185 -25.20 8.72 5.52
CA ASP A 185 -25.71 9.09 6.84
C ASP A 185 -25.62 10.60 7.13
N ARG A 186 -24.66 11.31 6.52
CA ARG A 186 -24.52 12.76 6.67
C ARG A 186 -25.60 13.52 5.87
N ALA A 187 -26.03 12.99 4.72
CA ALA A 187 -27.14 13.55 3.96
C ALA A 187 -28.50 13.34 4.66
N ALA A 188 -28.68 12.24 5.39
CA ALA A 188 -29.90 11.97 6.15
C ALA A 188 -30.04 12.83 7.42
N ASN A 189 -28.93 13.18 8.07
CA ASN A 189 -28.92 13.99 9.30
C ASN A 189 -28.94 15.51 9.08
N GLY A 190 -28.70 15.98 7.85
CA GLY A 190 -28.85 17.41 7.49
C GLY A 190 -30.27 17.82 7.07
N ALA A 191 -31.22 16.88 7.06
CA ALA A 191 -32.60 17.09 6.64
C ALA A 191 -33.61 17.09 7.80
N LYS A 192 -33.16 17.33 9.04
CA LYS A 192 -34.02 17.52 10.21
C LYS A 192 -33.75 18.85 10.90
#